data_AF-A0A7C7EH56-F1
#
_entry.id   AF-A0A7C7EH56-F1
#
_cell.length_a   1.000
_cell.length_b   1.000
_cell.length_c   1.000
_cell.angle_alpha   90.00
_cell.angle_beta   90.00
_cell.angle_gamma   90.00
#
_symmetry.space_group_name_H-M   'P 1'
#
loop_
_entity.id
_entity.type
_entity.pdbx_description
1 polymer ?
#
loop_
_entity_poly.entity_id
_entity_poly.type
_entity_poly.pdbx_seq_one_letter_code
_entity_poly.pdbx_strand_id
1 'polypeptide(L)'
;MKWETVNLGDVLHLIIGGGTPSKSKSEYWNGDIFWCSVKDMEDDKHYLSYTKDTIIKKGLENSSANLIKAGTVITSTRMGLGRAFINKVDMAINQDLKALIPNERIDNRFLLWTIVSKRNELNMLGRGSTVKGITLDILKSIEIALPPLIVQRRIADILSAYDDLIENNQKQIKLLEEAAMRLYKEWFVNLRFPGYENTKIVDGVPDGWSRKKLIYIADITMGQSPKSEYYNDKQQGLPFHQGVTNYGYRFVIDDTYDIKTAFVTMMNKLIFGQKFILRPLLEGLRNQNNVASFHRIEELETKIENNMEQSQVLTGLMAKGYLEPALYNKEKNSLVQERERLLAEKDQLTRSVNGNFAKVDEVDRLLKFATKSKMLTAYE
;
A
#
# COMPACT_ATOMS: atom_id res chain seq x y z
N MET A 1 4.95 -17.54 21.34
CA MET A 1 4.22 -16.64 22.26
C MET A 1 2.75 -16.68 21.88
N LYS A 2 1.83 -16.72 22.85
CA LYS A 2 0.38 -16.57 22.60
C LYS A 2 0.00 -15.15 23.00
N TRP A 3 -0.75 -14.45 22.17
CA TRP A 3 -1.17 -13.07 22.42
C TRP A 3 -2.53 -13.08 23.14
N GLU A 4 -2.89 -11.97 23.79
CA GLU A 4 -4.20 -11.85 24.43
C GLU A 4 -5.30 -11.94 23.35
N THR A 5 -6.35 -12.74 23.57
CA THR A 5 -7.54 -12.73 22.71
C THR A 5 -8.60 -11.90 23.40
N VAL A 6 -9.15 -10.92 22.68
CA VAL A 6 -10.23 -10.03 23.16
C VAL A 6 -11.33 -9.94 22.10
N ASN A 7 -12.53 -9.49 22.48
CA ASN A 7 -13.55 -9.17 21.48
C ASN A 7 -13.23 -7.80 20.86
N LEU A 8 -13.58 -7.61 19.59
CA LEU A 8 -13.46 -6.31 18.91
C LEU A 8 -14.18 -5.18 19.68
N GLY A 9 -15.31 -5.49 20.32
CA GLY A 9 -16.04 -4.52 21.15
C GLY A 9 -15.24 -4.00 22.35
N ASP A 10 -14.30 -4.78 22.89
CA ASP A 10 -13.52 -4.46 24.10
C ASP A 10 -12.38 -3.46 23.82
N VAL A 11 -12.03 -3.26 22.54
CA VAL A 11 -10.98 -2.35 22.06
C VAL A 11 -11.52 -1.10 21.35
N LEU A 12 -12.83 -0.93 21.30
CA LEU A 12 -13.48 0.23 20.70
C LEU A 12 -14.06 1.14 21.78
N HIS A 13 -13.78 2.44 21.68
CA HIS A 13 -14.40 3.46 22.53
C HIS A 13 -15.84 3.74 22.08
N LEU A 14 -16.06 3.83 20.76
CA LEU A 14 -17.37 4.13 20.17
C LEU A 14 -17.51 3.51 18.78
N ILE A 15 -18.75 3.18 18.40
CA ILE A 15 -19.12 2.83 17.02
C ILE A 15 -20.17 3.82 16.55
N ILE A 16 -19.87 4.57 15.49
CA ILE A 16 -20.79 5.57 14.91
C ILE A 16 -21.44 4.99 13.65
N GLY A 17 -22.77 5.08 13.59
CA GLY A 17 -23.57 4.70 12.43
C GLY A 17 -23.75 5.85 11.45
N GLY A 18 -23.97 5.51 10.18
CA GLY A 18 -24.33 6.47 9.14
C GLY A 18 -25.82 6.54 8.82
N GLY A 19 -26.13 7.34 7.80
CA GLY A 19 -27.48 7.58 7.32
C GLY A 19 -27.48 8.11 5.89
N THR A 20 -28.64 8.02 5.22
CA THR A 20 -28.83 8.54 3.87
C THR A 20 -29.79 9.73 3.93
N PRO A 21 -29.37 10.95 3.54
CA PRO A 21 -30.30 12.06 3.32
C PRO A 21 -31.36 11.70 2.26
N SER A 22 -32.55 12.29 2.31
CA SER A 22 -33.61 11.90 1.38
C SER A 22 -33.21 12.12 -0.08
N LYS A 23 -33.18 11.04 -0.88
CA LYS A 23 -32.84 11.10 -2.31
C LYS A 23 -33.88 11.86 -3.15
N SER A 24 -35.10 12.01 -2.65
CA SER A 24 -36.14 12.83 -3.29
C SER A 24 -35.91 14.34 -3.15
N LYS A 25 -35.05 14.77 -2.22
CA LYS A 25 -34.70 16.17 -2.00
C LYS A 25 -33.34 16.46 -2.62
N SER A 26 -33.33 16.85 -3.89
CA SER A 26 -32.10 17.21 -4.62
C SER A 26 -31.28 18.29 -3.90
N GLU A 27 -31.93 19.20 -3.19
CA GLU A 27 -31.31 20.23 -2.32
C GLU A 27 -30.45 19.70 -1.16
N TYR A 28 -30.41 18.38 -0.91
CA TYR A 28 -29.54 17.77 0.11
C TYR A 28 -28.21 17.26 -0.47
N TRP A 29 -28.07 17.19 -1.79
CA TRP A 29 -26.97 16.53 -2.50
C TRP A 29 -26.10 17.54 -3.27
N ASN A 30 -24.95 17.09 -3.75
CA ASN A 30 -24.00 17.89 -4.55
C ASN A 30 -23.44 19.12 -3.81
N GLY A 31 -23.16 18.97 -2.51
CA GLY A 31 -22.46 19.98 -1.70
C GLY A 31 -20.99 19.61 -1.42
N ASP A 32 -20.38 20.29 -0.47
CA ASP A 32 -18.94 20.14 -0.16
C ASP A 32 -18.60 18.98 0.78
N ILE A 33 -19.59 18.28 1.34
CA ILE A 33 -19.36 17.20 2.30
C ILE A 33 -19.38 15.86 1.57
N PHE A 34 -18.24 15.16 1.53
CA PHE A 34 -18.17 13.79 1.01
C PHE A 34 -19.14 12.87 1.75
N TRP A 35 -19.89 12.05 1.00
CA TRP A 35 -20.83 11.07 1.56
C TRP A 35 -20.48 9.68 1.03
N CYS A 36 -19.89 8.86 1.90
CA CYS A 36 -19.39 7.54 1.55
C CYS A 36 -20.48 6.48 1.64
N SER A 37 -20.53 5.65 0.60
CA SER A 37 -21.36 4.44 0.53
C SER A 37 -20.48 3.20 0.30
N VAL A 38 -21.09 2.02 0.32
CA VAL A 38 -20.42 0.77 -0.09
C VAL A 38 -19.87 0.84 -1.52
N LYS A 39 -20.44 1.67 -2.40
CA LYS A 39 -19.98 1.83 -3.80
C LYS A 39 -18.61 2.52 -3.90
N ASP A 40 -18.16 3.16 -2.83
CA ASP A 40 -16.88 3.86 -2.73
C ASP A 40 -15.80 2.97 -2.10
N MET A 41 -16.18 1.79 -1.60
CA MET A 41 -15.29 0.79 -1.01
C MET A 41 -14.86 -0.25 -2.06
N GLU A 42 -13.57 -0.24 -2.39
CA GLU A 42 -12.90 -1.24 -3.21
C GLU A 42 -12.20 -2.26 -2.28
N ASP A 43 -11.95 -3.49 -2.75
CA ASP A 43 -11.42 -4.56 -1.89
C ASP A 43 -9.96 -4.36 -1.45
N ASP A 44 -9.16 -3.67 -2.28
CA ASP A 44 -7.72 -3.45 -2.11
C ASP A 44 -7.36 -1.98 -1.86
N LYS A 45 -8.35 -1.16 -1.43
CA LYS A 45 -8.19 0.28 -1.22
C LYS A 45 -8.54 0.67 0.21
N HIS A 46 -7.50 0.71 1.04
CA HIS A 46 -7.66 0.92 2.47
C HIS A 46 -7.56 2.39 2.92
N TYR A 47 -7.48 3.32 1.98
CA TYR A 47 -7.52 4.76 2.26
C TYR A 47 -8.44 5.51 1.29
N LEU A 48 -9.29 6.39 1.81
CA LEU A 48 -10.30 7.11 1.02
C LEU A 48 -10.25 8.62 1.26
N SER A 49 -10.07 9.37 0.17
CA SER A 49 -9.98 10.85 0.16
C SER A 49 -11.10 11.52 -0.65
N TYR A 50 -12.00 10.74 -1.26
CA TYR A 50 -13.03 11.18 -2.20
C TYR A 50 -14.18 10.17 -2.24
N THR A 51 -15.40 10.64 -2.47
CA THR A 51 -16.61 9.82 -2.65
C THR A 51 -17.35 10.25 -3.91
N LYS A 52 -18.05 9.31 -4.57
CA LYS A 52 -18.79 9.57 -5.83
C LYS A 52 -19.95 10.55 -5.62
N ASP A 53 -20.64 10.40 -4.49
CA ASP A 53 -21.74 11.26 -4.08
C ASP A 53 -21.26 12.25 -2.99
N THR A 54 -21.80 13.46 -2.98
CA THR A 54 -21.59 14.45 -1.90
C THR A 54 -22.92 15.03 -1.42
N ILE A 55 -22.92 15.59 -0.22
CA ILE A 55 -24.08 16.21 0.43
C ILE A 55 -23.77 17.64 0.87
N ILE A 56 -24.80 18.47 1.00
CA ILE A 56 -24.68 19.79 1.60
C ILE A 56 -24.92 19.72 3.12
N LYS A 57 -24.49 20.74 3.86
CA LYS A 57 -24.70 20.85 5.32
C LYS A 57 -26.16 20.62 5.74
N LYS A 58 -27.13 21.18 5.00
CA LYS A 58 -28.57 20.95 5.20
C LYS A 58 -28.94 19.46 5.12
N GLY A 59 -28.35 18.72 4.17
CA GLY A 59 -28.57 17.28 4.01
C GLY A 59 -28.02 16.47 5.16
N LEU A 60 -26.85 16.84 5.70
CA LEU A 60 -26.29 16.26 6.92
C LEU A 60 -27.22 16.51 8.12
N GLU A 61 -27.54 17.79 8.39
CA GLU A 61 -28.37 18.22 9.54
C GLU A 61 -29.82 17.68 9.52
N ASN A 62 -30.37 17.37 8.34
CA ASN A 62 -31.73 16.85 8.17
C ASN A 62 -31.76 15.33 7.88
N SER A 63 -30.76 14.58 8.37
CA SER A 63 -30.69 13.12 8.22
C SER A 63 -30.03 12.44 9.42
N SER A 64 -29.99 11.11 9.41
CA SER A 64 -29.21 10.32 10.38
C SER A 64 -27.73 10.15 9.97
N ALA A 65 -27.24 10.88 8.97
CA ALA A 65 -25.84 10.85 8.58
C ALA A 65 -24.97 11.55 9.63
N ASN A 66 -23.90 10.90 10.07
CA ASN A 66 -22.92 11.47 10.98
C ASN A 66 -21.64 11.83 10.23
N LEU A 67 -21.06 12.99 10.54
CA LEU A 67 -19.75 13.39 10.02
C LEU A 67 -18.64 12.66 10.79
N ILE A 68 -17.86 11.86 10.08
CA ILE A 68 -16.73 11.09 10.62
C ILE A 68 -15.45 11.87 10.37
N LYS A 69 -14.63 12.05 11.42
CA LYS A 69 -13.36 12.77 11.34
C LYS A 69 -12.30 11.99 10.57
N ALA A 70 -11.44 12.70 9.85
CA ALA A 70 -10.28 12.14 9.18
C ALA A 70 -9.44 11.28 10.15
N GLY A 71 -8.92 10.16 9.66
CA GLY A 71 -8.15 9.19 10.43
C GLY A 71 -8.95 8.10 11.13
N THR A 72 -10.24 7.91 10.83
CA THR A 72 -11.09 6.89 11.47
C THR A 72 -11.20 5.63 10.60
N VAL A 73 -11.17 4.44 11.22
CA VAL A 73 -11.48 3.18 10.51
C VAL A 73 -12.98 3.09 10.22
N ILE A 74 -13.35 2.89 8.96
CA ILE A 74 -14.74 2.68 8.52
C ILE A 74 -14.84 1.29 7.90
N THR A 75 -15.81 0.50 8.35
CA THR A 75 -16.10 -0.86 7.87
C THR A 75 -17.53 -0.98 7.35
N SER A 76 -17.77 -1.91 6.41
CA SER A 76 -19.13 -2.28 6.01
C SER A 76 -19.74 -3.34 6.95
N THR A 77 -20.99 -3.12 7.32
CA THR A 77 -21.85 -4.07 8.04
C THR A 77 -22.95 -4.69 7.18
N ARG A 78 -23.12 -4.21 5.93
CA ARG A 78 -24.10 -4.70 4.94
C ARG A 78 -23.58 -4.40 3.55
N MET A 79 -23.60 -5.39 2.64
CA MET A 79 -22.99 -5.30 1.29
C MET A 79 -21.46 -5.04 1.36
N GLY A 80 -20.65 -6.00 0.92
CA GLY A 80 -19.18 -5.90 1.02
C GLY A 80 -18.64 -6.07 2.45
N LEU A 81 -19.16 -7.06 3.20
CA LEU A 81 -18.67 -7.39 4.54
C LEU A 81 -17.16 -7.64 4.53
N GLY A 82 -16.44 -7.10 5.52
CA GLY A 82 -14.97 -7.21 5.59
C GLY A 82 -14.20 -6.31 4.62
N ARG A 83 -14.88 -5.37 3.94
CA ARG A 83 -14.23 -4.18 3.41
C ARG A 83 -14.06 -3.16 4.53
N ALA A 84 -12.88 -2.56 4.62
CA ALA A 84 -12.58 -1.48 5.54
C ALA A 84 -11.52 -0.54 4.95
N PHE A 85 -11.58 0.73 5.36
CA PHE A 85 -10.62 1.77 4.99
C PHE A 85 -10.46 2.79 6.12
N ILE A 86 -9.43 3.62 6.05
CA ILE A 86 -9.27 4.83 6.87
C ILE A 86 -9.57 6.06 6.00
N ASN A 87 -10.49 6.92 6.43
CA ASN A 87 -10.76 8.17 5.71
C ASN A 87 -9.60 9.16 5.88
N LYS A 88 -9.11 9.74 4.78
CA LYS A 88 -8.07 10.79 4.82
C LYS A 88 -8.64 12.20 4.99
N VAL A 89 -9.96 12.35 4.81
CA VAL A 89 -10.71 13.61 4.94
C VAL A 89 -11.97 13.39 5.78
N ASP A 90 -12.50 14.46 6.38
CA ASP A 90 -13.80 14.42 7.03
C ASP A 90 -14.89 14.03 6.01
N MET A 91 -15.73 13.05 6.35
CA MET A 91 -16.79 12.56 5.46
C MET A 91 -17.98 11.99 6.23
N ALA A 92 -19.18 12.14 5.68
CA ALA A 92 -20.36 11.44 6.14
C ALA A 92 -20.39 10.00 5.60
N ILE A 93 -21.09 9.10 6.28
CA ILE A 93 -21.23 7.69 5.87
C ILE A 93 -22.71 7.26 5.79
N ASN A 94 -23.02 6.27 4.95
CA ASN A 94 -24.38 5.69 4.84
C ASN A 94 -24.72 4.69 5.96
N GLN A 95 -25.99 4.24 6.04
CA GLN A 95 -26.46 3.32 7.09
C GLN A 95 -25.78 1.93 7.11
N ASP A 96 -25.19 1.51 6.00
CA ASP A 96 -24.55 0.20 5.85
C ASP A 96 -23.12 0.20 6.42
N LEU A 97 -22.48 1.36 6.50
CA LEU A 97 -21.15 1.55 7.05
C LEU A 97 -21.18 1.84 8.56
N LYS A 98 -20.08 1.56 9.25
CA LYS A 98 -19.82 1.92 10.65
C LYS A 98 -18.42 2.47 10.80
N ALA A 99 -18.29 3.62 11.44
CA ALA A 99 -17.01 4.16 11.88
C ALA A 99 -16.66 3.55 13.25
N LEU A 100 -15.45 3.00 13.35
CA LEU A 100 -14.92 2.35 14.54
C LEU A 100 -13.91 3.30 15.19
N ILE A 101 -14.22 3.81 16.36
CA ILE A 101 -13.32 4.67 17.13
C ILE A 101 -12.57 3.78 18.14
N PRO A 102 -11.26 3.56 17.99
CA PRO A 102 -10.49 2.73 18.90
C PRO A 102 -10.38 3.35 20.30
N ASN A 103 -10.18 2.52 21.31
CA ASN A 103 -9.65 2.95 22.60
C ASN A 103 -8.11 2.81 22.63
N GLU A 104 -7.48 3.22 23.73
CA GLU A 104 -6.01 3.26 23.86
C GLU A 104 -5.33 1.88 23.73
N ARG A 105 -6.06 0.76 23.80
CA ARG A 105 -5.49 -0.59 23.67
C ARG A 105 -5.15 -0.98 22.23
N ILE A 106 -5.70 -0.30 21.22
CA ILE A 106 -5.52 -0.66 19.80
C ILE A 106 -5.08 0.51 18.92
N ASP A 107 -4.04 0.29 18.12
CA ASP A 107 -3.58 1.21 17.08
C ASP A 107 -4.58 1.21 15.92
N ASN A 108 -4.95 2.40 15.44
CA ASN A 108 -5.97 2.57 14.43
C ASN A 108 -5.63 1.91 13.07
N ARG A 109 -4.34 1.84 12.70
CA ARG A 109 -3.92 1.12 11.47
C ARG A 109 -3.91 -0.39 11.70
N PHE A 110 -3.58 -0.85 12.90
CA PHE A 110 -3.71 -2.27 13.25
C PHE A 110 -5.18 -2.71 13.28
N LEU A 111 -6.09 -1.86 13.76
CA LEU A 111 -7.54 -2.08 13.71
C LEU A 111 -8.04 -2.28 12.26
N LEU A 112 -7.66 -1.40 11.33
CA LEU A 112 -7.96 -1.55 9.89
C LEU A 112 -7.58 -2.95 9.38
N TRP A 113 -6.32 -3.35 9.55
CA TRP A 113 -5.83 -4.64 9.08
C TRP A 113 -6.45 -5.84 9.80
N THR A 114 -6.82 -5.67 11.06
CA THR A 114 -7.58 -6.67 11.82
C THR A 114 -8.94 -6.94 11.16
N ILE A 115 -9.70 -5.89 10.79
CA ILE A 115 -10.98 -6.05 10.07
C ILE A 115 -10.79 -6.68 8.69
N VAL A 116 -9.76 -6.27 7.93
CA VAL A 116 -9.47 -6.82 6.60
C VAL A 116 -9.10 -8.31 6.69
N SER A 117 -8.24 -8.72 7.64
CA SER A 117 -7.89 -10.13 7.85
C SER A 117 -9.10 -11.00 8.25
N LYS A 118 -10.09 -10.41 8.93
CA LYS A 118 -11.35 -11.05 9.32
C LYS A 118 -12.41 -11.10 8.21
N ARG A 119 -12.12 -10.65 6.99
CA ARG A 119 -13.07 -10.60 5.86
C ARG A 119 -13.81 -11.91 5.60
N ASN A 120 -13.13 -13.05 5.65
CA ASN A 120 -13.75 -14.35 5.40
C ASN A 120 -14.73 -14.75 6.51
N GLU A 121 -14.34 -14.56 7.78
CA GLU A 121 -15.16 -14.79 8.96
C GLU A 121 -16.42 -13.91 8.95
N LEU A 122 -16.25 -12.61 8.68
CA LEU A 122 -17.33 -11.64 8.49
C LEU A 122 -18.33 -12.08 7.40
N ASN A 123 -17.85 -12.60 6.27
CA ASN A 123 -18.71 -13.05 5.15
C ASN A 123 -19.44 -14.38 5.41
N MET A 124 -18.90 -15.24 6.28
CA MET A 124 -19.58 -16.45 6.76
C MET A 124 -20.66 -16.13 7.79
N LEU A 125 -20.40 -15.18 8.70
CA LEU A 125 -21.38 -14.71 9.70
C LEU A 125 -22.51 -13.86 9.09
N GLY A 126 -22.29 -13.31 7.89
CA GLY A 126 -23.26 -12.51 7.15
C GLY A 126 -24.55 -13.24 6.79
N ARG A 127 -25.68 -12.78 7.32
CA ARG A 127 -27.02 -13.32 7.06
C ARG A 127 -27.76 -12.51 6.00
N GLY A 128 -28.70 -13.16 5.30
CA GLY A 128 -29.52 -12.57 4.24
C GLY A 128 -29.24 -13.19 2.87
N SER A 129 -30.29 -13.46 2.10
CA SER A 129 -30.21 -14.12 0.78
C SER A 129 -29.73 -13.17 -0.32
N THR A 130 -30.38 -12.00 -0.46
CA THR A 130 -30.06 -11.00 -1.50
C THR A 130 -28.99 -10.00 -1.05
N VAL A 131 -28.98 -9.64 0.23
CA VAL A 131 -28.00 -8.73 0.84
C VAL A 131 -27.49 -9.36 2.12
N LYS A 132 -26.21 -9.74 2.13
CA LYS A 132 -25.53 -10.20 3.35
C LYS A 132 -25.23 -9.02 4.27
N GLY A 133 -25.50 -9.21 5.56
CA GLY A 133 -25.17 -8.26 6.62
C GLY A 133 -24.98 -8.91 7.99
N ILE A 134 -24.36 -8.17 8.91
CA ILE A 134 -24.17 -8.56 10.31
C ILE A 134 -24.79 -7.52 11.25
N THR A 135 -25.10 -7.92 12.48
CA THR A 135 -25.50 -6.98 13.54
C THR A 135 -24.27 -6.33 14.18
N LEU A 136 -24.48 -5.25 14.93
CA LEU A 136 -23.39 -4.63 15.71
C LEU A 136 -22.87 -5.57 16.80
N ASP A 137 -23.71 -6.44 17.36
CA ASP A 137 -23.30 -7.39 18.39
C ASP A 137 -22.40 -8.49 17.81
N ILE A 138 -22.73 -8.99 16.61
CA ILE A 138 -21.86 -9.92 15.85
C ILE A 138 -20.53 -9.25 15.50
N LEU A 139 -20.54 -7.97 15.08
CA LEU A 139 -19.31 -7.23 14.81
C LEU A 139 -18.45 -7.08 16.08
N LYS A 140 -19.08 -6.72 17.21
CA LYS A 140 -18.39 -6.57 18.50
C LYS A 140 -17.82 -7.89 19.01
N SER A 141 -18.49 -9.02 18.81
CA SER A 141 -18.08 -10.35 19.31
C SER A 141 -17.00 -11.04 18.46
N ILE A 142 -16.35 -10.35 17.52
CA ILE A 142 -15.26 -10.94 16.73
C ILE A 142 -14.02 -11.01 17.61
N GLU A 143 -13.49 -12.22 17.81
CA GLU A 143 -12.26 -12.44 18.55
C GLU A 143 -11.04 -11.96 17.76
N ILE A 144 -10.20 -11.12 18.38
CA ILE A 144 -8.98 -10.58 17.80
C ILE A 144 -7.78 -10.85 18.72
N ALA A 145 -6.61 -11.08 18.14
CA ALA A 145 -5.36 -11.17 18.89
C ALA A 145 -4.79 -9.76 19.13
N LEU A 146 -4.54 -9.40 20.39
CA LEU A 146 -4.11 -8.07 20.82
C LEU A 146 -2.59 -8.03 21.13
N PRO A 147 -1.75 -7.38 20.29
CA PRO A 147 -0.27 -7.54 20.29
C PRO A 147 0.59 -6.84 21.35
N PRO A 148 0.02 -6.11 22.33
CA PRO A 148 0.53 -4.80 22.75
C PRO A 148 0.99 -3.78 21.67
N LEU A 149 0.82 -2.50 22.00
CA LEU A 149 0.87 -1.37 21.05
C LEU A 149 2.16 -1.26 20.21
N ILE A 150 3.33 -1.55 20.79
CA ILE A 150 4.60 -1.44 20.06
C ILE A 150 4.67 -2.44 18.89
N VAL A 151 4.10 -3.63 19.05
CA VAL A 151 4.07 -4.66 18.00
C VAL A 151 2.94 -4.38 17.02
N GLN A 152 1.79 -3.86 17.47
CA GLN A 152 0.72 -3.37 16.61
C GLN A 152 1.22 -2.34 15.60
N ARG A 153 1.91 -1.31 16.10
CA ARG A 153 2.51 -0.24 15.29
C ARG A 153 3.50 -0.80 14.29
N ARG A 154 4.42 -1.67 14.73
CA ARG A 154 5.41 -2.31 13.84
C ARG A 154 4.76 -3.14 12.73
N ILE A 155 3.68 -3.88 13.01
CA ILE A 155 2.92 -4.60 11.99
C ILE A 155 2.28 -3.62 11.00
N ALA A 156 1.61 -2.57 11.52
CA ALA A 156 0.99 -1.55 10.70
C ALA A 156 2.00 -0.79 9.82
N ASP A 157 3.19 -0.46 10.33
CA ASP A 157 4.25 0.22 9.58
C ASP A 157 4.75 -0.62 8.40
N ILE A 158 4.93 -1.94 8.59
CA ILE A 158 5.30 -2.87 7.52
C ILE A 158 4.21 -2.91 6.44
N LEU A 159 2.94 -3.02 6.82
CA LEU A 159 1.83 -3.12 5.87
C LEU A 159 1.59 -1.79 5.13
N SER A 160 1.62 -0.65 5.82
CA SER A 160 1.49 0.67 5.19
C SER A 160 2.62 0.95 4.18
N ALA A 161 3.83 0.44 4.39
CA ALA A 161 4.90 0.57 3.40
C ALA A 161 4.60 -0.16 2.07
N TYR A 162 3.81 -1.23 2.09
CA TYR A 162 3.31 -1.88 0.87
C TYR A 162 2.16 -1.10 0.24
N ASP A 163 1.22 -0.56 1.02
CA ASP A 163 0.16 0.33 0.52
C ASP A 163 0.74 1.54 -0.22
N ASP A 164 1.73 2.21 0.38
CA ASP A 164 2.39 3.38 -0.20
C ASP A 164 3.08 3.04 -1.54
N LEU A 165 3.70 1.86 -1.65
CA LEU A 165 4.28 1.36 -2.90
C LEU A 165 3.22 1.06 -3.95
N ILE A 166 2.09 0.45 -3.57
CA ILE A 166 0.96 0.17 -4.47
C ILE A 166 0.36 1.48 -4.99
N GLU A 167 0.08 2.44 -4.11
CA GLU A 167 -0.48 3.75 -4.49
C GLU A 167 0.48 4.53 -5.41
N ASN A 168 1.78 4.51 -5.13
CA ASN A 168 2.79 5.14 -5.97
C ASN A 168 2.88 4.49 -7.36
N ASN A 169 2.85 3.16 -7.44
CA ASN A 169 2.86 2.43 -8.71
C ASN A 169 1.58 2.71 -9.53
N GLN A 170 0.40 2.74 -8.90
CA GLN A 170 -0.86 3.11 -9.55
C GLN A 170 -0.82 4.55 -10.11
N LYS A 171 -0.26 5.51 -9.37
CA LYS A 171 -0.04 6.89 -9.84
C LYS A 171 0.89 6.93 -11.06
N GLN A 172 2.00 6.19 -11.04
CA GLN A 172 2.92 6.11 -12.16
C GLN A 172 2.27 5.49 -13.41
N ILE A 173 1.53 4.38 -13.26
CA ILE A 173 0.78 3.76 -14.36
C ILE A 173 -0.16 4.77 -15.00
N LYS A 174 -0.97 5.48 -14.20
CA LYS A 174 -1.91 6.49 -14.72
C LYS A 174 -1.18 7.61 -15.49
N LEU A 175 -0.07 8.13 -14.96
CA LEU A 175 0.71 9.17 -15.63
C LEU A 175 1.32 8.69 -16.96
N LEU A 176 1.78 7.43 -17.02
CA LEU A 176 2.29 6.81 -18.24
C LEU A 176 1.18 6.58 -19.28
N GLU A 177 -0.02 6.17 -18.85
CA GLU A 177 -1.19 6.03 -19.72
C GLU A 177 -1.63 7.38 -20.30
N GLU A 178 -1.69 8.43 -19.47
CA GLU A 178 -1.98 9.79 -19.92
C GLU A 178 -0.92 10.31 -20.91
N ALA A 179 0.38 10.07 -20.63
CA ALA A 179 1.47 10.45 -21.52
C ALA A 179 1.39 9.71 -22.87
N ALA A 180 1.14 8.40 -22.85
CA ALA A 180 0.98 7.60 -24.06
C ALA A 180 -0.24 8.05 -24.89
N MET A 181 -1.36 8.38 -24.25
CA MET A 181 -2.55 8.91 -24.93
C MET A 181 -2.29 10.28 -25.56
N ARG A 182 -1.56 11.18 -24.86
CA ARG A 182 -1.16 12.49 -25.39
C ARG A 182 -0.20 12.33 -26.59
N LEU A 183 0.81 11.47 -26.49
CA LEU A 183 1.71 11.17 -27.61
C LEU A 183 0.97 10.61 -28.82
N TYR A 184 0.04 9.66 -28.60
CA TYR A 184 -0.78 9.12 -29.69
C TYR A 184 -1.60 10.22 -30.37
N LYS A 185 -2.22 11.12 -29.59
CA LYS A 185 -2.97 12.26 -30.13
C LYS A 185 -2.07 13.22 -30.91
N GLU A 186 -0.91 13.60 -30.37
CA GLU A 186 0.02 14.48 -31.08
C GLU A 186 0.48 13.85 -32.40
N TRP A 187 0.90 12.58 -32.39
CA TRP A 187 1.53 11.93 -33.54
C TRP A 187 0.54 11.49 -34.63
N PHE A 188 -0.61 10.94 -34.24
CA PHE A 188 -1.55 10.28 -35.18
C PHE A 188 -2.86 11.05 -35.42
N VAL A 189 -3.16 12.08 -34.61
CA VAL A 189 -4.33 12.95 -34.82
C VAL A 189 -3.90 14.36 -35.23
N ASN A 190 -2.94 14.95 -34.52
CA ASN A 190 -2.40 16.28 -34.82
C ASN A 190 -1.22 16.25 -35.82
N LEU A 191 -0.74 15.05 -36.19
CA LEU A 191 0.37 14.79 -37.12
C LEU A 191 1.71 15.47 -36.74
N ARG A 192 1.95 15.65 -35.44
CA ARG A 192 3.19 16.19 -34.85
C ARG A 192 4.08 15.09 -34.28
N PHE A 193 4.42 14.11 -35.11
CA PHE A 193 5.41 13.07 -34.79
C PHE A 193 6.84 13.62 -34.97
N PRO A 194 7.89 13.02 -34.38
CA PRO A 194 9.25 13.53 -34.52
C PRO A 194 9.69 13.65 -35.99
N GLY A 195 10.07 14.85 -36.43
CA GLY A 195 10.45 15.14 -37.82
C GLY A 195 9.29 15.55 -38.75
N TYR A 196 8.08 15.76 -38.21
CA TYR A 196 6.92 16.22 -38.99
C TYR A 196 7.15 17.55 -39.72
N GLU A 197 8.04 18.40 -39.22
CA GLU A 197 8.33 19.74 -39.75
C GLU A 197 8.84 19.70 -41.20
N ASN A 198 9.51 18.62 -41.59
CA ASN A 198 10.02 18.39 -42.94
C ASN A 198 9.11 17.46 -43.77
N THR A 199 7.99 16.99 -43.20
CA THR A 199 7.11 16.02 -43.85
C THR A 199 5.90 16.71 -44.46
N LYS A 200 5.67 16.53 -45.76
CA LYS A 200 4.48 17.05 -46.43
C LYS A 200 3.24 16.27 -46.00
N ILE A 201 2.08 16.92 -45.97
CA ILE A 201 0.78 16.27 -45.79
C ILE A 201 0.12 16.14 -47.16
N VAL A 202 -0.25 14.91 -47.54
CA VAL A 202 -0.93 14.56 -48.79
C VAL A 202 -2.20 13.81 -48.43
N ASP A 203 -3.35 14.18 -49.02
CA ASP A 203 -4.68 13.59 -48.73
C ASP A 203 -5.02 13.46 -47.23
N GLY A 204 -4.55 14.44 -46.43
CA GLY A 204 -4.77 14.51 -45.00
C GLY A 204 -4.00 13.47 -44.17
N VAL A 205 -2.91 12.90 -44.69
CA VAL A 205 -1.93 12.07 -43.96
C VAL A 205 -0.49 12.48 -44.33
N PRO A 206 0.54 12.08 -43.56
CA PRO A 206 1.93 12.35 -43.93
C PRO A 206 2.32 11.67 -45.24
N ASP A 207 3.26 12.25 -45.97
CA ASP A 207 3.82 11.67 -47.20
C ASP A 207 4.35 10.24 -46.95
N GLY A 208 4.12 9.35 -47.91
CA GLY A 208 4.35 7.91 -47.78
C GLY A 208 3.34 7.12 -46.93
N TRP A 209 2.39 7.78 -46.23
CA TRP A 209 1.31 7.08 -45.52
C TRP A 209 0.09 6.86 -46.43
N SER A 210 -0.77 5.88 -46.10
CA SER A 210 -2.02 5.65 -46.83
C SER A 210 -3.17 5.26 -45.91
N ARG A 211 -4.37 5.76 -46.20
CA ARG A 211 -5.61 5.36 -45.51
C ARG A 211 -6.13 4.06 -46.13
N LYS A 212 -6.16 2.96 -45.36
CA LYS A 212 -6.71 1.66 -45.78
C LYS A 212 -7.85 1.21 -44.87
N LYS A 213 -8.80 0.44 -45.42
CA LYS A 213 -9.80 -0.28 -44.61
C LYS A 213 -9.12 -1.44 -43.88
N LEU A 214 -9.57 -1.75 -42.66
CA LEU A 214 -8.96 -2.78 -41.80
C LEU A 214 -8.82 -4.15 -42.50
N ILE A 215 -9.83 -4.55 -43.28
CA ILE A 215 -9.85 -5.80 -44.06
C ILE A 215 -8.71 -5.95 -45.09
N TYR A 216 -8.01 -4.86 -45.44
CA TYR A 216 -6.86 -4.89 -46.34
C TYR A 216 -5.50 -4.92 -45.61
N ILE A 217 -5.51 -4.94 -44.28
CA ILE A 217 -4.30 -4.91 -43.44
C ILE A 217 -4.34 -5.92 -42.27
N ALA A 218 -5.48 -6.54 -42.00
CA ALA A 218 -5.66 -7.54 -40.95
C ALA A 218 -6.78 -8.53 -41.31
N ASP A 219 -6.54 -9.81 -41.04
CA ASP A 219 -7.57 -10.85 -41.10
C ASP A 219 -8.47 -10.78 -39.85
N ILE A 220 -9.78 -10.85 -40.05
CA ILE A 220 -10.77 -10.75 -38.98
C ILE A 220 -11.40 -12.12 -38.74
N THR A 221 -11.06 -12.77 -37.63
CA THR A 221 -11.69 -14.02 -37.18
C THR A 221 -12.78 -13.72 -36.16
N MET A 222 -14.00 -14.19 -36.41
CA MET A 222 -15.11 -14.07 -35.46
C MET A 222 -14.97 -15.13 -34.36
N GLY A 223 -15.00 -14.70 -33.10
CA GLY A 223 -15.01 -15.59 -31.95
C GLY A 223 -16.26 -16.47 -31.92
N GLN A 224 -16.12 -17.69 -31.41
CA GLN A 224 -17.21 -18.63 -31.17
C GLN A 224 -17.11 -19.16 -29.74
N SER A 225 -18.25 -19.45 -29.12
CA SER A 225 -18.31 -20.07 -27.78
C SER A 225 -18.23 -21.59 -27.90
N PRO A 226 -17.21 -22.25 -27.30
CA PRO A 226 -17.21 -23.70 -27.13
C PRO A 226 -18.43 -24.19 -26.34
N LYS A 227 -18.71 -25.50 -26.42
CA LYS A 227 -19.64 -26.13 -25.48
C LYS A 227 -19.09 -26.09 -24.06
N SER A 228 -19.99 -26.06 -23.08
CA SER A 228 -19.64 -25.96 -21.65
C SER A 228 -18.75 -27.10 -21.14
N GLU A 229 -18.82 -28.27 -21.76
CA GLU A 229 -18.00 -29.46 -21.44
C GLU A 229 -16.48 -29.26 -21.63
N TYR A 230 -16.06 -28.22 -22.36
CA TYR A 230 -14.64 -27.91 -22.60
C TYR A 230 -14.07 -26.83 -21.68
N TYR A 231 -14.90 -26.11 -20.93
CA TYR A 231 -14.42 -25.13 -19.96
C TYR A 231 -13.87 -25.82 -18.71
N ASN A 232 -12.75 -25.33 -18.19
CA ASN A 232 -12.16 -25.84 -16.96
C ASN A 232 -11.50 -24.71 -16.15
N ASP A 233 -11.50 -24.88 -14.84
CA ASP A 233 -10.83 -24.04 -13.84
C ASP A 233 -9.36 -24.43 -13.61
N LYS A 234 -8.89 -25.49 -14.27
CA LYS A 234 -7.56 -26.09 -14.10
C LYS A 234 -6.50 -25.54 -15.07
N GLN A 235 -6.83 -24.48 -15.81
CA GLN A 235 -5.94 -23.81 -16.78
C GLN A 235 -5.40 -24.77 -17.86
N GLN A 236 -6.18 -25.77 -18.25
CA GLN A 236 -5.85 -26.72 -19.31
C GLN A 236 -6.38 -26.22 -20.66
N GLY A 237 -5.49 -26.10 -21.66
CA GLY A 237 -5.83 -25.60 -23.00
C GLY A 237 -5.39 -24.15 -23.21
N LEU A 238 -6.22 -23.37 -23.92
CA LEU A 238 -5.98 -21.95 -24.18
C LEU A 238 -6.91 -21.07 -23.33
N PRO A 239 -6.48 -19.85 -22.92
CA PRO A 239 -7.36 -18.87 -22.32
C PRO A 239 -8.57 -18.57 -23.23
N PHE A 240 -9.75 -18.48 -22.63
CA PHE A 240 -10.99 -18.17 -23.33
C PHE A 240 -11.57 -16.86 -22.80
N HIS A 241 -11.76 -15.89 -23.69
CA HIS A 241 -12.33 -14.58 -23.37
C HIS A 241 -13.69 -14.47 -24.06
N GLN A 242 -14.75 -14.55 -23.28
CA GLN A 242 -16.13 -14.68 -23.76
C GLN A 242 -16.73 -13.35 -24.23
N GLY A 243 -16.22 -12.23 -23.70
CA GLY A 243 -16.67 -10.89 -24.09
C GLY A 243 -16.16 -9.81 -23.15
N VAL A 244 -16.81 -8.64 -23.17
CA VAL A 244 -16.39 -7.42 -22.45
C VAL A 244 -16.15 -7.59 -20.95
N THR A 245 -16.68 -8.62 -20.31
CA THR A 245 -16.42 -8.97 -18.90
C THR A 245 -14.95 -9.36 -18.65
N ASN A 246 -14.30 -9.99 -19.64
CA ASN A 246 -12.89 -10.40 -19.58
C ASN A 246 -11.94 -9.30 -20.09
N TYR A 247 -12.43 -8.10 -20.40
CA TYR A 247 -11.61 -7.00 -20.91
C TYR A 247 -11.74 -5.79 -19.98
N GLY A 248 -10.64 -5.41 -19.36
CA GLY A 248 -10.51 -4.10 -18.73
C GLY A 248 -10.45 -2.99 -19.80
N TYR A 249 -10.23 -1.75 -19.36
CA TYR A 249 -10.18 -0.58 -20.26
C TYR A 249 -9.16 -0.69 -21.41
N ARG A 250 -8.10 -1.50 -21.23
CA ARG A 250 -7.01 -1.66 -22.21
C ARG A 250 -6.48 -3.09 -22.35
N PHE A 251 -6.50 -3.88 -21.28
CA PHE A 251 -5.94 -5.22 -21.24
C PHE A 251 -7.02 -6.23 -20.88
N VAL A 252 -6.84 -7.46 -21.36
CA VAL A 252 -7.60 -8.62 -20.90
C VAL A 252 -7.38 -8.78 -19.39
N ILE A 253 -8.47 -9.00 -18.66
CA ILE A 253 -8.45 -9.42 -17.27
C ILE A 253 -8.70 -10.93 -17.30
N ASP A 254 -7.74 -11.72 -16.83
CA ASP A 254 -7.95 -13.14 -16.61
C ASP A 254 -8.70 -13.30 -15.28
N ASP A 255 -10.00 -13.60 -15.34
CA ASP A 255 -10.94 -13.65 -14.20
C ASP A 255 -10.57 -14.69 -13.11
N THR A 256 -9.53 -15.50 -13.33
CA THR A 256 -9.10 -16.61 -12.46
C THR A 256 -7.66 -16.47 -11.99
N TYR A 257 -7.36 -15.34 -11.33
CA TYR A 257 -6.24 -15.23 -10.40
C TYR A 257 -6.49 -16.08 -9.15
N ASP A 258 -6.38 -17.41 -9.26
CA ASP A 258 -6.05 -18.24 -8.11
C ASP A 258 -4.71 -17.71 -7.55
N ILE A 259 -4.69 -17.41 -6.25
CA ILE A 259 -3.50 -17.01 -5.50
C ILE A 259 -2.36 -18.01 -5.75
N LYS A 260 -2.70 -19.29 -5.96
CA LYS A 260 -1.75 -20.35 -6.35
C LYS A 260 -1.08 -20.09 -7.70
N THR A 261 -1.85 -19.76 -8.74
CA THR A 261 -1.29 -19.42 -10.06
C THR A 261 -0.52 -18.11 -10.03
N ALA A 262 -1.00 -17.10 -9.29
CA ALA A 262 -0.29 -15.85 -9.09
C ALA A 262 1.09 -16.07 -8.42
N PHE A 263 1.12 -16.90 -7.37
CA PHE A 263 2.35 -17.30 -6.68
C PHE A 263 3.29 -18.11 -7.60
N VAL A 264 2.80 -19.14 -8.29
CA VAL A 264 3.60 -19.92 -9.26
C VAL A 264 4.19 -19.02 -10.35
N THR A 265 3.40 -18.08 -10.87
CA THR A 265 3.85 -17.10 -11.87
C THR A 265 4.91 -16.16 -11.31
N MET A 266 4.73 -15.65 -10.08
CA MET A 266 5.71 -14.82 -9.39
C MET A 266 7.03 -15.58 -9.16
N MET A 267 6.96 -16.80 -8.66
CA MET A 267 8.11 -17.65 -8.38
C MET A 267 8.85 -18.05 -9.67
N ASN A 268 8.14 -18.33 -10.76
CA ASN A 268 8.74 -18.60 -12.07
C ASN A 268 9.41 -17.36 -12.67
N LYS A 269 8.79 -16.18 -12.53
CA LYS A 269 9.43 -14.90 -12.89
C LYS A 269 10.69 -14.63 -12.08
N LEU A 270 10.71 -15.03 -10.80
CA LEU A 270 11.89 -14.92 -9.92
C LEU A 270 13.01 -15.89 -10.32
N ILE A 271 12.67 -17.16 -10.59
CA ILE A 271 13.59 -18.20 -11.08
C ILE A 271 14.21 -17.81 -12.42
N PHE A 272 13.42 -17.23 -13.33
CA PHE A 272 13.92 -16.71 -14.61
C PHE A 272 14.77 -15.43 -14.42
N GLY A 273 14.25 -14.47 -13.64
CA GLY A 273 14.86 -13.15 -13.43
C GLY A 273 16.17 -13.17 -12.64
N GLN A 274 16.50 -14.27 -11.95
CA GLN A 274 17.67 -14.35 -11.07
C GLN A 274 19.01 -13.94 -11.72
N LYS A 275 19.19 -14.25 -13.01
CA LYS A 275 20.45 -13.97 -13.73
C LYS A 275 20.58 -12.49 -14.11
N PHE A 276 19.45 -11.83 -14.35
CA PHE A 276 19.37 -10.46 -14.89
C PHE A 276 19.00 -9.40 -13.83
N ILE A 277 18.43 -9.82 -12.70
CA ILE A 277 17.91 -8.95 -11.64
C ILE A 277 18.59 -9.28 -10.30
N LEU A 278 18.49 -10.52 -9.81
CA LEU A 278 18.97 -10.85 -8.46
C LEU A 278 20.50 -10.83 -8.34
N ARG A 279 21.24 -11.30 -9.36
CA ARG A 279 22.71 -11.22 -9.36
C ARG A 279 23.22 -9.77 -9.41
N PRO A 280 22.79 -8.90 -10.35
CA PRO A 280 23.17 -7.48 -10.33
C PRO A 280 22.72 -6.75 -9.06
N LEU A 281 21.56 -7.10 -8.48
CA LEU A 281 21.12 -6.52 -7.21
C LEU A 281 22.01 -6.95 -6.04
N LEU A 282 22.39 -8.23 -5.97
CA LEU A 282 23.30 -8.74 -4.94
C LEU A 282 24.70 -8.15 -5.07
N GLU A 283 25.21 -8.01 -6.30
CA GLU A 283 26.48 -7.34 -6.59
C GLU A 283 26.41 -5.85 -6.23
N GLY A 284 25.33 -5.16 -6.59
CA GLY A 284 25.09 -3.76 -6.20
C GLY A 284 25.00 -3.56 -4.68
N LEU A 285 24.33 -4.46 -3.96
CA LEU A 285 24.25 -4.43 -2.49
C LEU A 285 25.58 -4.79 -1.81
N ARG A 286 26.40 -5.67 -2.41
CA ARG A 286 27.76 -5.97 -1.93
C ARG A 286 28.75 -4.84 -2.23
N ASN A 287 28.56 -4.12 -3.34
CA ASN A 287 29.38 -2.98 -3.76
C ASN A 287 28.98 -1.66 -3.07
N GLN A 288 27.90 -1.62 -2.28
CA GLN A 288 27.68 -0.54 -1.31
C GLN A 288 28.73 -0.69 -0.20
N ASN A 289 29.83 0.05 -0.35
CA ASN A 289 31.07 -0.09 0.44
C ASN A 289 30.87 0.02 1.96
N ASN A 290 30.62 -1.13 2.60
CA ASN A 290 30.57 -1.23 4.06
C ASN A 290 31.90 -0.79 4.71
N VAL A 291 33.04 -0.90 4.02
CA VAL A 291 34.36 -0.47 4.50
C VAL A 291 34.39 1.00 4.91
N ALA A 292 33.78 1.89 4.11
CA ALA A 292 33.71 3.32 4.45
C ALA A 292 32.83 3.58 5.67
N SER A 293 31.72 2.83 5.81
CA SER A 293 30.85 2.91 6.99
C SER A 293 31.52 2.33 8.24
N PHE A 294 32.33 1.27 8.12
CA PHE A 294 33.10 0.71 9.23
C PHE A 294 34.18 1.68 9.73
N HIS A 295 35.00 2.24 8.83
CA HIS A 295 35.96 3.29 9.21
C HIS A 295 35.26 4.51 9.83
N ARG A 296 34.06 4.88 9.36
CA ARG A 296 33.31 5.97 10.00
C ARG A 296 32.76 5.58 11.38
N ILE A 297 32.40 4.33 11.62
CA ILE A 297 32.04 3.84 12.97
C ILE A 297 33.27 3.87 13.89
N GLU A 298 34.43 3.44 13.40
CA GLU A 298 35.73 3.47 14.10
C GLU A 298 36.20 4.90 14.44
N GLU A 299 36.03 5.85 13.51
CA GLU A 299 36.22 7.29 13.76
C GLU A 299 35.29 7.83 14.87
N LEU A 300 34.03 7.39 14.89
CA LEU A 300 33.05 7.82 15.88
C LEU A 300 33.33 7.20 17.26
N GLU A 301 33.76 5.93 17.30
CA GLU A 301 34.22 5.26 18.53
C GLU A 301 35.42 5.99 19.14
N THR A 302 36.45 6.28 18.34
CA THR A 302 37.62 7.06 18.77
C THR A 302 37.22 8.44 19.31
N LYS A 303 36.24 9.12 18.70
CA LYS A 303 35.74 10.42 19.20
C LYS A 303 34.97 10.31 20.51
N ILE A 304 34.18 9.25 20.69
CA ILE A 304 33.46 8.98 21.94
C ILE A 304 34.44 8.69 23.08
N GLU A 305 35.51 7.94 22.82
CA GLU A 305 36.57 7.66 23.79
C GLU A 305 37.30 8.93 24.23
N ASN A 306 37.78 9.75 23.27
CA ASN A 306 38.39 11.05 23.56
C ASN A 306 37.47 11.99 24.37
N ASN A 307 36.16 12.01 24.07
CA ASN A 307 35.19 12.79 24.84
C ASN A 307 35.05 12.29 26.29
N MET A 308 35.06 10.96 26.50
CA MET A 308 35.03 10.38 27.84
C MET A 308 36.30 10.73 28.64
N GLU A 309 37.49 10.67 28.03
CA GLU A 309 38.74 11.10 28.66
C GLU A 309 38.71 12.58 29.05
N GLN A 310 38.31 13.47 28.13
CA GLN A 310 38.12 14.90 28.44
C GLN A 310 37.15 15.11 29.60
N SER A 311 36.06 14.33 29.64
CA SER A 311 35.06 14.38 30.72
C SER A 311 35.62 13.92 32.07
N GLN A 312 36.56 12.95 32.09
CA GLN A 312 37.27 12.49 33.28
C GLN A 312 38.31 13.53 33.75
N VAL A 313 39.11 14.08 32.84
CA VAL A 313 40.09 15.13 33.14
C VAL A 313 39.40 16.37 33.72
N LEU A 314 38.29 16.81 33.12
CA LEU A 314 37.49 17.93 33.62
C LEU A 314 36.97 17.70 35.05
N THR A 315 36.46 16.49 35.33
CA THR A 315 36.03 16.11 36.70
C THR A 315 37.21 16.02 37.67
N GLY A 316 38.38 15.54 37.23
CA GLY A 316 39.61 15.51 38.03
C GLY A 316 40.18 16.89 38.36
N LEU A 317 40.08 17.86 37.45
CA LEU A 317 40.48 19.26 37.68
C LEU A 317 39.56 19.94 38.69
N MET A 318 38.25 19.71 38.59
CA MET A 318 37.27 20.22 39.56
C MET A 318 37.50 19.62 40.96
N ALA A 319 37.72 18.30 41.06
CA ALA A 319 37.99 17.63 42.33
C ALA A 319 39.28 18.09 43.03
N LYS A 320 40.26 18.60 42.26
CA LYS A 320 41.50 19.21 42.78
C LYS A 320 41.40 20.71 43.06
N GLY A 321 40.23 21.33 42.82
CA GLY A 321 40.00 22.76 43.05
C GLY A 321 40.59 23.69 41.97
N TYR A 322 41.03 23.17 40.82
CA TYR A 322 41.63 23.97 39.75
C TYR A 322 40.62 24.57 38.76
N LEU A 323 39.31 24.41 39.00
CA LEU A 323 38.26 24.77 38.04
C LEU A 323 37.02 25.28 38.76
N GLU A 324 36.50 26.43 38.33
CA GLU A 324 35.30 27.02 38.94
C GLU A 324 34.04 26.18 38.63
N PRO A 325 33.10 26.03 39.59
CA PRO A 325 31.89 25.23 39.40
C PRO A 325 31.03 25.66 38.19
N ALA A 326 30.97 26.96 37.89
CA ALA A 326 30.21 27.48 36.76
C ALA A 326 30.82 27.07 35.41
N LEU A 327 32.15 27.16 35.29
CA LEU A 327 32.88 26.74 34.10
C LEU A 327 32.84 25.21 33.94
N TYR A 328 33.02 24.46 35.04
CA TYR A 328 32.88 23.00 35.08
C TYR A 328 31.52 22.56 34.54
N ASN A 329 30.42 23.12 35.07
CA ASN A 329 29.07 22.73 34.64
C ASN A 329 28.80 23.05 33.17
N LYS A 330 29.31 24.18 32.65
CA LYS A 330 29.19 24.54 31.24
C LYS A 330 29.92 23.54 30.33
N GLU A 331 31.21 23.31 30.57
CA GLU A 331 32.02 22.39 29.76
C GLU A 331 31.52 20.94 29.88
N LYS A 332 31.07 20.52 31.08
CA LYS A 332 30.50 19.18 31.30
C LYS A 332 29.22 18.98 30.47
N ASN A 333 28.34 19.99 30.42
CA ASN A 333 27.13 19.94 29.62
C ASN A 333 27.43 19.90 28.11
N SER A 334 28.41 20.68 27.62
CA SER A 334 28.85 20.63 26.22
C SER A 334 29.44 19.27 25.84
N LEU A 335 30.28 18.67 26.70
CA LEU A 335 30.80 17.32 26.48
C LEU A 335 29.69 16.26 26.46
N VAL A 336 28.68 16.37 27.33
CA VAL A 336 27.53 15.46 27.35
C VAL A 336 26.71 15.57 26.07
N GLN A 337 26.39 16.78 25.60
CA GLN A 337 25.64 16.99 24.35
C GLN A 337 26.37 16.43 23.12
N GLU A 338 27.68 16.68 22.99
CA GLU A 338 28.45 16.15 21.87
C GLU A 338 28.56 14.61 21.95
N ARG A 339 28.67 14.03 23.15
CA ARG A 339 28.64 12.57 23.33
C ARG A 339 27.31 11.95 22.91
N GLU A 340 26.19 12.55 23.28
CA GLU A 340 24.85 12.10 22.87
C GLU A 340 24.67 12.17 21.34
N ARG A 341 25.19 13.22 20.71
CA ARG A 341 25.21 13.38 19.25
C ARG A 341 26.07 12.31 18.56
N LEU A 342 27.30 12.09 19.03
CA LEU A 342 28.21 11.07 18.48
C LEU A 342 27.64 9.65 18.61
N LEU A 343 27.00 9.34 19.76
CA LEU A 343 26.29 8.08 19.96
C LEU A 343 25.11 7.93 19.00
N ALA A 344 24.31 8.97 18.78
CA ALA A 344 23.19 8.94 17.84
C ALA A 344 23.64 8.74 16.38
N GLU A 345 24.73 9.41 15.94
CA GLU A 345 25.31 9.22 14.61
C GLU A 345 25.83 7.78 14.42
N LYS A 346 26.54 7.25 15.43
CA LYS A 346 27.02 5.86 15.43
C LYS A 346 25.87 4.86 15.38
N ASP A 347 24.82 5.05 16.18
CA ASP A 347 23.65 4.16 16.22
C ASP A 347 22.91 4.14 14.88
N GLN A 348 22.69 5.31 14.26
CA GLN A 348 22.06 5.42 12.95
C GLN A 348 22.86 4.71 11.87
N LEU A 349 24.19 4.90 11.85
CA LEU A 349 25.07 4.28 10.87
C LEU A 349 25.15 2.76 11.07
N THR A 350 25.27 2.30 12.32
CA THR A 350 25.27 0.87 12.68
C THR A 350 23.98 0.17 12.28
N ARG A 351 22.81 0.80 12.49
CA ARG A 351 21.51 0.27 12.05
C ARG A 351 21.41 0.21 10.52
N SER A 352 21.96 1.19 9.81
CA SER A 352 22.01 1.21 8.34
C SER A 352 22.85 0.05 7.80
N VAL A 353 24.08 -0.13 8.33
CA VAL A 353 25.00 -1.22 7.97
C VAL A 353 24.35 -2.59 8.23
N ASN A 354 23.80 -2.81 9.43
CA ASN A 354 23.12 -4.07 9.77
C ASN A 354 21.89 -4.33 8.88
N GLY A 355 21.12 -3.28 8.55
CA GLY A 355 19.99 -3.38 7.61
C GLY A 355 20.42 -3.76 6.19
N ASN A 356 21.59 -3.31 5.74
CA ASN A 356 22.16 -3.71 4.46
C ASN A 356 22.70 -5.15 4.48
N PHE A 357 23.37 -5.59 5.55
CA PHE A 357 23.76 -7.00 5.70
C PHE A 357 22.55 -7.95 5.69
N ALA A 358 21.45 -7.60 6.36
CA ALA A 358 20.22 -8.37 6.32
C ALA A 358 19.64 -8.47 4.90
N LYS A 359 19.64 -7.36 4.13
CA LYS A 359 19.22 -7.38 2.72
C LYS A 359 20.14 -8.23 1.84
N VAL A 360 21.45 -8.21 2.08
CA VAL A 360 22.41 -9.05 1.35
C VAL A 360 22.16 -10.54 1.64
N ASP A 361 21.95 -10.94 2.90
CA ASP A 361 21.66 -12.33 3.25
C ASP A 361 20.31 -12.80 2.69
N GLU A 362 19.25 -11.98 2.78
CA GLU A 362 17.94 -12.32 2.20
C GLU A 362 18.00 -12.44 0.65
N VAL A 363 18.70 -11.54 -0.04
CA VAL A 363 18.88 -11.65 -1.51
C VAL A 363 19.78 -12.84 -1.88
N ASP A 364 20.78 -13.18 -1.06
CA ASP A 364 21.64 -14.35 -1.27
C ASP A 364 20.87 -15.67 -1.05
N ARG A 365 19.99 -15.74 -0.04
CA ARG A 365 19.02 -16.84 0.17
C ARG A 365 18.06 -16.97 -1.00
N LEU A 366 17.49 -15.85 -1.46
CA LEU A 366 16.57 -15.80 -2.60
C LEU A 366 17.24 -16.30 -3.89
N LEU A 367 18.50 -15.89 -4.12
CA LEU A 367 19.31 -16.34 -5.24
C LEU A 367 19.66 -17.84 -5.14
N LYS A 368 20.06 -18.32 -3.96
CA LYS A 368 20.33 -19.75 -3.69
C LYS A 368 19.09 -20.62 -3.95
N PHE A 369 17.91 -20.15 -3.55
CA PHE A 369 16.64 -20.80 -3.87
C PHE A 369 16.40 -20.80 -5.37
N ALA A 370 16.41 -19.63 -6.01
CA ALA A 370 16.13 -19.48 -7.45
C ALA A 370 17.10 -20.29 -8.34
N THR A 371 18.37 -20.44 -7.94
CA THR A 371 19.38 -21.17 -8.71
C THR A 371 19.20 -22.69 -8.63
N LYS A 372 18.58 -23.21 -7.56
CA LYS A 372 18.33 -24.66 -7.38
C LYS A 372 16.93 -25.09 -7.80
N SER A 373 15.96 -24.20 -7.78
CA SER A 373 14.57 -24.48 -8.15
C SER A 373 14.40 -24.60 -9.68
N LYS A 374 13.73 -25.67 -10.11
CA LYS A 374 13.15 -25.74 -11.46
C LYS A 374 11.90 -24.85 -11.52
N MET A 375 11.50 -24.45 -12.72
CA MET A 375 10.21 -23.78 -12.93
C MET A 375 9.08 -24.63 -12.34
N LEU A 376 8.26 -24.02 -11.49
CA LEU A 376 7.13 -24.65 -10.83
C LEU A 376 5.98 -24.80 -11.83
N THR A 377 5.41 -26.00 -11.91
CA THR A 377 4.24 -26.30 -12.75
C THR A 377 2.92 -26.29 -11.97
N ALA A 378 2.99 -26.27 -10.64
CA ALA A 378 1.86 -26.22 -9.72
C ALA A 378 2.28 -25.55 -8.40
N TYR A 379 1.29 -25.23 -7.56
CA TYR A 379 1.47 -24.77 -6.19
C TYR A 379 1.37 -26.00 -5.28
N GLU A 380 2.49 -26.37 -4.64
CA GLU A 380 2.60 -27.44 -3.63
C GLU A 380 2.82 -26.85 -2.25
#